data_AF-A0A3D5YPB0-F1
#
_entry.id   AF-A0A3D5YPB0-F1
#
_cell.length_a   1.000
_cell.length_b   1.000
_cell.length_c   1.000
_cell.angle_alpha   90.00
_cell.angle_beta   90.00
_cell.angle_gamma   90.00
#
_symmetry.space_group_name_H-M   'P 1'
#
loop_
_entity.id
_entity.type
_entity.pdbx_description
1 polymer ?
#
loop_
_entity_poly.entity_id
_entity_poly.type
_entity_poly.pdbx_seq_one_letter_code
_entity_poly.pdbx_strand_id
1 'polypeptide(L)' 'MGDFMASFMRFPEKDNCGVGVIANKYGVPQHDILIKGISALIKLSHRGAIQSDGRTGDGCGL' A
#
# COMPACT_ATOMS: atom_id res chain seq x y z
N MET A 1 -34.11 -17.84 23.92
CA MET A 1 -32.72 -17.39 24.14
C MET A 1 -32.05 -17.37 22.78
N GLY A 2 -32.36 -16.34 22.00
CA GLY A 2 -31.98 -16.26 20.58
C GLY A 2 -30.81 -15.31 20.40
N ASP A 3 -29.79 -15.75 19.65
CA ASP A 3 -29.13 -15.16 18.47
C ASP A 3 -29.03 -13.62 18.29
N PHE A 4 -29.35 -12.81 19.29
CA PHE A 4 -29.44 -11.35 19.17
C PHE A 4 -28.09 -10.63 19.32
N MET A 5 -26.97 -11.35 19.32
CA MET A 5 -25.62 -10.77 19.53
C MET A 5 -24.57 -11.19 18.48
N ALA A 6 -24.97 -11.70 17.31
CA ALA A 6 -24.02 -12.10 16.27
C ALA A 6 -24.18 -11.36 14.92
N SER A 7 -24.98 -10.30 14.84
CA SER A 7 -25.36 -9.67 13.55
C SER A 7 -25.14 -8.16 13.46
N PHE A 8 -24.12 -7.58 14.11
CA PHE A 8 -23.86 -6.15 13.87
C PHE A 8 -22.38 -5.82 13.74
N MET A 9 -22.07 -5.18 12.60
CA MET A 9 -20.82 -4.51 12.23
C MET A 9 -19.66 -5.38 11.72
N ARG A 10 -19.83 -5.95 10.52
CA ARG A 10 -18.67 -6.15 9.63
C ARG A 10 -18.36 -4.79 9.01
N PHE A 11 -17.53 -3.98 9.67
CA PHE A 11 -16.99 -2.78 9.03
C PHE A 11 -16.25 -3.23 7.77
N PRO A 12 -16.56 -2.69 6.57
CA PRO A 12 -15.70 -2.89 5.42
C PRO A 12 -14.42 -2.09 5.67
N GLU A 13 -13.46 -2.67 6.38
CA GLU A 13 -12.11 -2.14 6.43
C GLU A 13 -11.56 -2.21 5.00
N LYS A 14 -11.33 -1.05 4.42
CA LYS A 14 -10.77 -0.93 3.09
C LYS A 14 -9.29 -0.66 3.28
N ASP A 15 -8.48 -1.70 3.15
CA ASP A 15 -7.03 -1.56 3.14
C ASP A 15 -6.63 -0.60 2.02
N ASN A 16 -6.02 0.51 2.40
CA ASN A 16 -5.56 1.54 1.46
C ASN A 16 -4.06 1.34 1.14
N CYS A 17 -3.43 0.24 1.55
CA CYS A 17 -2.03 -0.03 1.20
C CYS A 17 -1.87 -0.57 -0.24
N GLY A 18 -0.69 -0.40 -0.83
CA GLY A 18 -0.35 -0.92 -2.16
C GLY A 18 1.00 -1.63 -2.15
N VAL A 19 1.10 -2.74 -2.89
CA VAL A 19 2.32 -3.54 -3.06
C VAL A 19 2.53 -3.88 -4.53
N GLY A 20 3.78 -4.00 -4.96
CA GLY A 20 4.13 -4.37 -6.33
C GLY A 20 5.52 -4.98 -6.42
N VAL A 21 5.78 -5.69 -7.53
CA VAL A 21 7.09 -6.30 -7.82
C VAL A 21 7.52 -5.94 -9.23
N ILE A 22 8.82 -5.65 -9.39
CA ILE A 22 9.43 -5.38 -10.69
C ILE A 22 10.66 -6.26 -10.81
N ALA A 23 10.76 -7.01 -11.91
CA ALA A 23 11.88 -7.89 -12.16
C ALA A 23 12.36 -7.76 -13.61
N ASN A 24 13.67 -7.87 -13.80
CA ASN A 24 14.23 -8.07 -15.13
C ASN A 24 14.12 -9.55 -15.50
N LYS A 25 13.37 -9.87 -16.56
CA LYS A 25 13.18 -11.25 -17.03
C LYS A 25 14.47 -11.95 -17.46
N TYR A 26 15.54 -11.20 -17.72
CA TYR A 26 16.86 -11.73 -18.08
C TYR A 26 17.79 -11.89 -16.88
N GLY A 27 17.35 -11.52 -15.67
CA GLY A 27 18.16 -11.63 -14.44
C GLY A 27 19.35 -10.67 -14.38
N VAL A 28 19.47 -9.73 -15.32
CA VAL A 28 20.58 -8.77 -15.37
C VAL A 28 20.29 -7.62 -14.40
N PRO A 29 21.23 -7.30 -13.48
CA PRO A 29 21.10 -6.13 -12.61
C PRO A 29 21.03 -4.85 -13.43
N GLN A 30 20.02 -4.03 -13.20
CA GLN A 30 19.83 -2.75 -13.88
C GLN A 30 19.36 -1.69 -12.89
N HIS A 31 20.02 -0.53 -12.88
CA HIS A 31 19.63 0.60 -12.03
C HIS A 31 18.22 1.13 -12.37
N ASP A 32 17.76 0.91 -13.61
CA ASP A 32 16.41 1.27 -14.05
C ASP A 32 15.31 0.70 -13.15
N ILE A 33 15.53 -0.48 -12.58
CA ILE A 33 14.53 -1.20 -11.78
C ILE A 33 14.25 -0.41 -10.50
N LEU A 34 15.29 0.20 -9.91
CA LEU A 34 15.16 1.06 -8.74
C LEU A 34 14.38 2.33 -9.08
N ILE A 35 14.68 2.97 -10.22
CA ILE A 35 13.96 4.16 -10.68
C ILE A 35 12.48 3.87 -10.91
N LYS A 36 12.17 2.71 -11.52
CA LYS A 36 10.79 2.25 -11.71
C LYS A 36 10.11 1.95 -10.37
N GLY A 37 10.81 1.33 -9.42
CA GLY A 37 10.30 1.05 -8.08
C GLY A 37 9.94 2.32 -7.31
N ILE A 38 10.86 3.29 -7.25
CA ILE A 38 10.61 4.60 -6.62
C ILE A 38 9.43 5.31 -7.29
N SER A 39 9.39 5.32 -8.63
CA SER A 39 8.29 5.94 -9.37
C SER A 39 6.93 5.26 -9.10
N ALA A 40 6.93 3.95 -8.87
CA ALA A 40 5.74 3.21 -8.50
C ALA A 40 5.28 3.58 -7.08
N LEU A 41 6.20 3.68 -6.11
CA LEU A 41 5.89 4.09 -4.73
C LEU A 41 5.25 5.49 -4.68
N ILE A 42 5.79 6.45 -5.43
CA ILE A 42 5.20 7.81 -5.52
C ILE A 42 3.76 7.76 -6.04
N LYS A 43 3.45 6.87 -6.99
CA LYS A 43 2.09 6.71 -7.51
C LYS A 43 1.13 6.08 -6.50
N LEU A 44 1.62 5.40 -5.47
CA LEU A 44 0.80 4.81 -4.40
C LEU A 44 0.46 5.80 -3.28
N SER A 45 1.04 7.01 -3.27
CA SER A 45 0.82 8.00 -2.21
C SER A 45 -0.65 8.38 -2.00
N HIS A 46 -1.49 8.31 -3.04
CA HIS A 46 -2.94 8.57 -2.93
C HIS A 46 -3.69 7.53 -2.08
N ARG A 47 -3.06 6.38 -1.80
CA ARG A 47 -3.61 5.34 -0.95
C ARG A 47 -2.96 5.29 0.44
N GLY A 48 -1.81 5.95 0.64
CA GLY A 48 -1.22 6.07 1.97
C GLY A 48 -2.04 6.96 2.89
N ALA A 49 -2.01 6.69 4.19
CA ALA A 49 -2.48 7.65 5.17
C ALA A 49 -1.53 8.85 5.20
N ILE A 50 -2.11 10.04 5.36
CA ILE A 50 -1.38 11.29 5.57
C ILE A 50 -1.73 11.78 6.97
N GLN A 51 -0.73 12.00 7.80
CA GLN A 51 -0.91 12.54 9.15
C GLN A 51 -1.39 13.99 9.11
N SER A 52 -1.78 14.52 10.28
CA SER A 52 -2.34 15.87 10.41
C SER A 52 -1.43 17.02 9.93
N ASP A 53 -0.13 16.76 9.77
CA ASP A 53 0.82 17.75 9.25
C ASP A 53 0.79 17.89 7.70
N GLY A 54 0.02 17.02 7.02
CA GLY A 54 -0.10 17.02 5.56
C GLY A 54 1.16 16.55 4.82
N ARG A 55 2.16 16.01 5.54
CA ARG A 55 3.49 15.65 4.98
C ARG A 55 3.93 14.26 5.37
N THR A 56 3.69 13.86 6.62
CA THR A 56 4.15 12.58 7.16
C THR A 56 3.17 11.49 6.76
N GLY A 57 3.69 10.40 6.19
CA GLY A 57 2.93 9.18 5.95
C GLY A 57 3.34 8.06 6.92
N ASP A 58 2.52 7.02 7.01
CA ASP A 58 2.75 5.91 7.97
C ASP A 58 4.00 5.07 7.63
N GLY A 59 4.40 5.01 6.36
CA GLY A 59 5.63 4.36 5.90
C GLY A 59 5.57 3.83 4.48
N CYS A 60 6.73 3.67 3.85
CA CYS A 60 6.91 2.96 2.57
C CYS A 60 8.31 2.32 2.50
N GLY A 61 8.52 1.37 1.58
CA GLY A 61 9.80 0.69 1.40
C GLY A 61 9.97 0.12 -0.02
N LEU A 62 11.23 -0.12 -0.41
CA LEU A 62 11.64 -0.74 -1.67
C LEU A 62 12.61 -1.89 -1.38
#